data_AF-A0A7C5H654-F1
#
_entry.id   AF-A0A7C5H654-F1
#
_cell.length_a   1.000
_cell.length_b   1.000
_cell.length_c   1.000
_cell.angle_alpha   90.00
_cell.angle_beta   90.00
_cell.angle_gamma   90.00
#
_symmetry.space_group_name_H-M   'P 1'
#
loop_
_entity.id
_entity.type
_entity.pdbx_description
1 polymer ?
#
loop_
_entity_poly.entity_id
_entity_poly.type
_entity_poly.pdbx_seq_one_letter_code
_entity_poly.pdbx_strand_id
1 'polypeptide(L)' 'MENGEREGGISPPRYSVSVVFRTLKRKGLVGALNDEEQGPHVHLTLLLITVVVVSLGIIILSKIL' A
#
# COMPACT_ATOMS: atom_id res chain seq x y z
N MET A 1 -31.60 -24.09 -23.31
CA MET A 1 -31.56 -24.11 -21.83
C MET A 1 -30.09 -23.82 -21.47
N GLU A 2 -29.59 -22.59 -21.63
CA GLU A 2 -29.71 -21.44 -20.69
C GLU A 2 -29.52 -21.89 -19.23
N ASN A 3 -28.53 -21.45 -18.44
CA ASN A 3 -27.67 -20.27 -18.50
C ASN A 3 -26.31 -20.57 -17.86
N GLY A 4 -25.22 -20.15 -18.52
CA GLY A 4 -23.92 -20.00 -17.88
C GLY A 4 -23.97 -18.82 -16.92
N GLU A 5 -23.92 -19.10 -15.62
CA GLU A 5 -23.79 -18.10 -14.58
C GLU A 5 -22.51 -17.31 -14.85
N ARG A 6 -22.70 -16.09 -15.35
CA ARG A 6 -21.64 -15.09 -15.44
C ARG A 6 -21.19 -14.83 -14.02
N GLU A 7 -20.07 -15.42 -13.63
CA GLU A 7 -19.25 -14.93 -12.53
C GLU A 7 -19.08 -13.44 -12.78
N GLY A 8 -19.83 -12.63 -12.02
CA GLY A 8 -19.68 -11.20 -12.01
C GLY A 8 -18.25 -10.94 -11.60
N GLY A 9 -17.38 -10.71 -12.58
CA GLY A 9 -15.96 -10.49 -12.38
C GLY A 9 -15.77 -9.24 -11.54
N ILE A 10 -15.76 -9.43 -10.22
CA ILE A 10 -15.24 -8.46 -9.27
C ILE A 10 -13.74 -8.42 -9.57
N SER A 11 -13.35 -7.60 -10.55
CA SER A 11 -11.95 -7.30 -10.78
C SER A 11 -11.37 -6.82 -9.45
N PRO A 12 -10.29 -7.43 -8.95
CA PRO A 12 -9.67 -6.97 -7.72
C PRO A 12 -9.33 -5.49 -7.88
N PRO A 13 -9.55 -4.66 -6.85
CA PRO A 13 -9.26 -3.23 -6.92
C PRO A 13 -7.82 -3.03 -7.41
N ARG A 14 -7.64 -2.23 -8.46
CA ARG A 14 -6.32 -2.05 -9.06
C ARG A 14 -5.40 -1.34 -8.07
N TYR A 15 -4.35 -2.02 -7.64
CA TYR A 15 -3.27 -1.39 -6.87
C TYR A 15 -2.64 -0.27 -7.68
N SER A 16 -2.55 0.92 -7.08
CA SER A 16 -1.89 2.07 -7.68
C SER A 16 -1.20 2.88 -6.60
N VAL A 17 0.12 3.01 -6.71
CA VAL A 17 0.95 3.80 -5.78
C VAL A 17 0.45 5.25 -5.70
N SER A 18 -0.04 5.79 -6.82
CA SER A 18 -0.63 7.13 -6.89
C SER A 18 -1.89 7.26 -6.03
N VAL A 19 -2.70 6.20 -5.95
CA VAL A 19 -3.90 6.16 -5.10
C VAL A 19 -3.50 6.05 -3.63
N VAL A 20 -2.53 5.21 -3.29
CA VAL A 20 -1.97 5.10 -1.93
C VAL A 20 -1.45 6.46 -1.44
N PHE A 21 -0.65 7.16 -2.26
CA PHE A 21 -0.15 8.50 -1.93
C PHE A 21 -1.26 9.54 -1.80
N ARG A 22 -2.29 9.48 -2.66
CA ARG A 22 -3.45 10.37 -2.57
C ARG A 22 -4.22 10.12 -1.27
N THR A 23 -4.44 8.87 -0.90
CA THR A 23 -5.11 8.49 0.37
C THR A 23 -4.29 8.94 1.57
N LEU A 24 -2.98 8.73 1.55
CA LEU A 24 -2.05 9.18 2.59
C LEU A 24 -2.06 10.71 2.74
N LYS A 25 -2.04 11.45 1.63
CA LYS A 25 -2.09 12.92 1.62
C LYS A 25 -3.44 13.47 2.08
N ARG A 26 -4.54 12.76 1.79
CA ARG A 26 -5.91 13.21 2.09
C ARG A 26 -6.35 12.88 3.52
N LYS A 27 -6.02 11.67 4.02
CA LYS A 27 -6.47 11.15 5.32
C LYS A 27 -5.38 11.19 6.39
N GLY A 28 -4.14 11.49 6.02
CA GLY A 28 -2.98 11.36 6.91
C GLY A 28 -2.58 9.89 7.10
N LEU A 29 -1.46 9.66 7.76
CA LEU A 29 -0.87 8.32 7.92
C LEU A 29 -1.82 7.38 8.67
N VAL A 30 -2.35 7.84 9.81
CA VAL A 30 -3.27 7.06 10.65
C VAL A 30 -4.62 6.86 9.96
N GLY A 31 -5.15 7.89 9.29
CA GLY A 31 -6.44 7.81 8.60
C GLY A 31 -6.41 6.98 7.32
N ALA A 32 -5.25 6.86 6.66
CA ALA A 32 -5.05 5.97 5.52
C ALA A 32 -4.84 4.51 5.95
N LEU A 33 -4.30 4.27 7.15
CA LEU A 33 -4.16 2.93 7.72
C LEU A 33 -5.51 2.35 8.20
N ASN A 34 -6.40 3.20 8.70
CA ASN A 34 -7.77 2.81 9.11
C ASN A 34 -8.79 2.85 7.95
N ASP A 35 -8.33 2.96 6.71
CA ASP A 35 -9.18 2.92 5.52
C ASP A 35 -9.52 1.45 5.19
N GLU A 36 -10.80 1.06 5.22
CA GLU A 36 -11.21 -0.33 4.98
C GLU A 36 -10.87 -0.82 3.56
N GLU A 37 -10.80 0.07 2.57
CA GLU A 37 -10.51 -0.31 1.18
C GLU A 37 -9.02 -0.21 0.84
N GLN A 38 -8.34 0.83 1.31
CA GLN A 38 -6.94 1.13 0.96
C GLN A 38 -5.93 0.80 2.06
N GLY A 39 -6.39 0.50 3.27
CA GLY A 39 -5.57 0.22 4.46
C GLY A 39 -4.51 -0.87 4.24
N PRO A 40 -4.85 -2.05 3.68
CA PRO A 40 -3.86 -3.10 3.44
C PRO A 40 -2.73 -2.66 2.49
N HIS A 41 -3.05 -1.87 1.47
CA HIS A 41 -2.07 -1.37 0.51
C HIS A 41 -1.18 -0.27 1.11
N VAL A 42 -1.76 0.60 1.94
CA VAL A 42 -1.03 1.61 2.71
C VAL A 42 -0.06 0.93 3.69
N HIS A 43 -0.51 -0.11 4.39
CA HIS A 43 0.30 -0.86 5.36
C HIS A 43 1.52 -1.51 4.69
N LEU A 44 1.31 -2.18 3.55
CA LEU A 44 2.39 -2.83 2.80
C LEU A 44 3.39 -1.83 2.24
N THR A 45 2.90 -0.67 1.77
CA THR A 45 3.76 0.43 1.32
C THR A 45 4.59 1.00 2.45
N LEU A 46 4.01 1.20 3.63
CA LEU A 46 4.70 1.72 4.81
C LEU A 46 5.79 0.75 5.30
N LEU A 47 5.49 -0.55 5.29
CA LEU A 47 6.45 -1.60 5.66
C LEU A 47 7.65 -1.58 4.70
N LEU A 48 7.40 -1.52 3.39
CA LEU A 48 8.46 -1.41 2.39
C LEU A 48 9.33 -0.16 2.60
N ILE A 49 8.71 1.00 2.81
CA ILE A 49 9.43 2.24 3.10
C ILE A 49 10.29 2.09 4.37
N THR A 50 9.75 1.46 5.41
CA THR A 50 10.46 1.24 6.68
C THR A 50 11.72 0.40 6.46
N VAL A 51 11.58 -0.71 5.73
CA VAL A 51 12.72 -1.59 5.41
C VAL A 51 13.79 -0.81 4.63
N VAL A 52 13.39 -0.04 3.61
CA VAL A 52 14.33 0.77 2.81
C VAL A 52 15.05 1.81 3.68
N VAL A 53 14.32 2.54 4.54
CA VAL A 53 14.90 3.56 5.43
C VAL A 53 15.88 2.94 6.42
N VAL A 54 15.53 1.80 7.03
CA VAL A 54 16.43 1.09 7.96
C VAL A 54 17.68 0.59 7.23
N SER A 55 17.54 -0.01 6.06
CA SER A 55 18.68 -0.47 5.25
C SER A 55 19.60 0.69 4.87
N LEU A 56 19.05 1.82 4.43
CA LEU A 56 19.85 3.02 4.14
C LEU A 56 20.53 3.57 5.40
N GLY A 57 19.83 3.58 6.53
CA GLY A 57 20.38 3.98 7.82
C GLY A 57 21.60 3.16 8.23
N ILE A 58 21.56 1.83 8.04
CA ILE A 58 22.69 0.94 8.31
C ILE A 58 23.87 1.24 7.37
N ILE A 59 23.62 1.42 6.07
CA ILE A 59 24.68 1.74 5.09
C ILE A 59 25.36 3.06 5.43
N ILE A 60 24.57 4.08 5.79
CA ILE A 60 25.09 5.40 6.17
C ILE A 60 25.88 5.29 7.47
N LEU A 61 25.33 4.62 8.49
CA LEU A 61 26.01 4.42 9.77
C LEU A 61 27.33 3.66 9.58
N SER A 62 27.34 2.62 8.76
CA SER A 62 28.53 1.84 8.42
C SER A 62 29.59 2.61 7.63
N LYS A 63 29.24 3.76 7.03
CA LYS A 63 30.19 4.64 6.34
C LYS A 63 30.75 5.74 7.24
N ILE A 64 30.04 6.07 8.31
CA ILE A 64 30.42 7.10 9.27
C ILE A 64 31.25 6.52 10.42
N LEU A 65 30.90 5.30 10.85
CA LEU A 65 31.65 4.52 11.84
C LEU A 65 32.85 3.83 11.19
#